data_AF-F4H279-F1
#
_entry.id   AF-F4H279-F1
#
_cell.length_a   1.000
_cell.length_b   1.000
_cell.length_c   1.000
_cell.angle_alpha   90.00
_cell.angle_beta   90.00
_cell.angle_gamma   90.00
#
_symmetry.space_group_name_H-M   'P 1'
#
loop_
_entity.id
_entity.type
_entity.pdbx_description
1 polymer ?
#
loop_
_entity_poly.entity_id
_entity_poly.type
_entity_poly.pdbx_seq_one_letter_code
_entity_poly.pdbx_strand_id
1 'polypeptide(L)'
;MTLRWGVALLVVAVVVLSGCSSPDGTTPSPAAASTNADGLTYGSALGAADRDAEPDLIQVETDDGTVGYVRKVDLYADEPANPTEAVEQQARRDEASVSAALDAVTTELGAGPATSVDVAAGTAALDAIQEAVVTGSATARATELLDALLAAGGITAARPAGTDDAALCALALDRAAAVNVRVVPVYESDGRTVIGEFPVGG
;
A
#
# COMPACT_ATOMS: atom_id res chain seq x y z
N MET A 1 2.22 -22.75 41.11
CA MET A 1 3.19 -22.16 40.16
C MET A 1 3.16 -20.65 40.33
N THR A 2 4.18 -20.15 41.02
CA THR A 2 4.46 -18.75 41.33
C THR A 2 5.33 -18.13 40.24
N LEU A 3 5.09 -16.87 39.85
CA LEU A 3 6.06 -15.76 39.71
C LEU A 3 5.30 -14.59 39.01
N ARG A 4 4.76 -13.62 39.77
CA ARG A 4 5.40 -12.35 40.22
C ARG A 4 5.92 -11.49 39.07
N TRP A 5 5.18 -10.39 38.85
CA TRP A 5 5.50 -9.27 37.96
C TRP A 5 6.82 -8.61 38.38
N GLY A 6 7.77 -8.54 37.44
CA GLY A 6 9.08 -7.92 37.62
C GLY A 6 9.07 -6.45 37.23
N VAL A 7 9.01 -5.62 38.28
CA VAL A 7 9.69 -4.32 38.50
C VAL A 7 10.38 -3.66 37.29
N ALA A 8 9.96 -2.42 37.02
CA ALA A 8 10.68 -1.41 36.25
C ALA A 8 12.03 -1.05 36.92
N LEU A 9 13.10 -1.00 36.14
CA LEU A 9 14.35 -0.37 36.58
C LEU A 9 15.07 0.29 35.41
N LEU A 10 14.77 1.59 35.30
CA LEU A 10 15.63 2.71 34.95
C LEU A 10 17.09 2.33 34.61
N VAL A 11 17.46 2.43 33.33
CA VAL A 11 18.87 2.56 32.92
C VAL A 11 19.12 4.03 32.61
N VAL A 12 19.87 4.68 33.50
CA VAL A 12 20.45 6.00 33.28
C VAL A 12 21.59 5.84 32.28
N ALA A 13 21.39 6.31 31.04
CA ALA A 13 22.49 6.51 30.11
C ALA A 13 23.12 7.89 30.39
N VAL A 14 24.32 7.86 30.96
CA VAL A 14 25.19 9.02 31.13
C VAL A 14 25.57 9.55 29.74
N VAL A 15 25.15 10.77 29.41
CA VAL A 15 25.65 11.49 28.23
C VAL A 15 27.07 11.98 28.55
N VAL A 16 28.07 11.22 28.11
CA VAL A 16 29.44 11.72 28.04
C VAL A 16 29.56 12.52 26.74
N LEU A 17 29.65 13.85 26.88
CA LEU A 17 30.11 14.76 25.83
C LEU A 17 31.58 14.43 25.52
N SER A 18 31.81 13.54 24.57
CA SER A 18 33.13 13.34 23.96
C SER A 18 33.03 13.77 22.51
N GLY A 19 33.79 14.82 22.18
CA GLY A 19 33.84 15.40 20.85
C GLY A 19 34.26 14.36 19.82
N CYS A 20 33.43 14.18 18.80
CA CYS A 20 33.87 13.64 17.53
C CYS A 20 34.34 14.81 16.68
N SER A 21 35.66 14.89 16.51
CA SER A 21 36.26 15.58 15.38
C SER A 21 35.65 14.99 14.10
N SER A 22 34.89 15.80 13.37
CA SER A 22 34.46 15.47 12.02
C SER A 22 35.70 15.35 11.14
N PRO A 23 35.94 14.21 10.45
CA PRO A 23 36.66 14.30 9.21
C PRO A 23 35.74 14.95 8.19
N ASP A 24 36.20 16.06 7.61
CA ASP A 24 35.65 16.61 6.38
C ASP A 24 35.58 15.48 5.35
N GLY A 25 34.34 15.07 5.06
CA GLY A 25 33.99 14.09 4.06
C GLY A 25 32.95 14.68 3.14
N THR A 26 33.31 15.77 2.44
CA THR A 26 32.61 16.16 1.22
C THR A 26 32.73 15.01 0.23
N THR A 27 31.73 14.13 0.20
CA THR A 27 31.42 13.38 -1.01
C THR A 27 30.26 14.08 -1.69
N PRO A 28 30.45 14.72 -2.87
CA PRO A 28 29.31 15.01 -3.72
C PRO A 28 28.67 13.66 -4.06
N SER A 29 27.40 13.45 -3.72
CA SER A 29 26.65 12.28 -4.14
C SER A 29 26.53 12.30 -5.66
N PRO A 30 27.17 11.41 -6.42
CA PRO A 30 26.79 11.21 -7.80
C PRO A 30 25.69 10.16 -7.78
N ALA A 31 24.43 10.61 -7.81
CA ALA A 31 23.37 9.79 -8.35
C ALA A 31 23.86 9.24 -9.71
N ALA A 32 23.74 7.92 -9.91
CA ALA A 32 24.01 7.19 -11.17
C ALA A 32 25.46 6.74 -11.53
N ALA A 33 26.43 6.61 -10.62
CA ALA A 33 27.81 6.25 -11.04
C ALA A 33 28.19 4.75 -11.01
N SER A 34 27.36 3.85 -10.50
CA SER A 34 27.72 2.42 -10.40
C SER A 34 26.93 1.56 -11.37
N THR A 35 27.63 0.68 -12.08
CA THR A 35 27.07 -0.23 -13.07
C THR A 35 27.36 -1.67 -12.66
N ASN A 36 26.38 -2.56 -12.80
CA ASN A 36 26.57 -3.98 -12.51
C ASN A 36 27.11 -4.75 -13.73
N ALA A 37 27.24 -6.07 -13.62
CA ALA A 37 27.76 -6.93 -14.69
C ALA A 37 26.92 -6.91 -15.99
N ASP A 38 25.68 -6.45 -15.91
CA ASP A 38 24.74 -6.39 -17.04
C ASP A 38 24.70 -5.03 -17.72
N GLY A 39 25.52 -4.08 -17.25
CA GLY A 39 25.47 -2.71 -17.76
C GLY A 39 24.35 -1.87 -17.14
N LEU A 40 23.63 -2.38 -16.13
CA LEU A 40 22.55 -1.64 -15.48
C LEU A 40 23.12 -0.67 -14.44
N THR A 41 22.63 0.58 -14.48
CA THR A 41 22.98 1.60 -13.49
C THR A 41 22.17 1.38 -12.22
N TYR A 42 22.81 1.41 -11.05
CA TYR A 42 22.13 1.25 -9.77
C TYR A 42 22.44 2.36 -8.78
N GLY A 43 21.46 2.73 -7.96
CA GLY A 43 21.63 3.76 -6.93
C GLY A 43 20.31 4.34 -6.43
N SER A 44 20.41 5.41 -5.63
CA SER A 44 19.25 6.15 -5.18
C SER A 44 18.68 7.03 -6.30
N ALA A 45 17.35 7.11 -6.39
CA ALA A 45 16.67 8.11 -7.21
C ALA A 45 16.71 9.52 -6.58
N LEU A 46 17.14 9.65 -5.31
CA LEU A 46 17.25 10.95 -4.63
C LEU A 46 18.28 11.83 -5.35
N GLY A 47 17.80 12.94 -5.92
CA GLY A 47 18.62 13.90 -6.66
C GLY A 47 18.61 13.73 -8.18
N ALA A 48 17.86 12.76 -8.72
CA ALA A 48 17.56 12.72 -10.15
C ALA A 48 16.68 13.92 -10.54
N ALA A 49 16.94 14.52 -11.70
CA ALA A 49 16.18 15.67 -12.19
C ALA A 49 14.78 15.27 -12.67
N ASP A 50 14.66 14.06 -13.22
CA ASP A 50 13.47 13.45 -13.78
C ASP A 50 13.65 11.92 -13.82
N ARG A 51 12.59 11.19 -14.21
CA ARG A 51 12.58 9.72 -14.28
C ARG A 51 13.51 9.15 -15.35
N ASP A 52 13.87 9.94 -16.35
CA ASP A 52 14.82 9.50 -17.37
C ASP A 52 16.24 9.50 -16.80
N ALA A 53 16.56 10.45 -15.91
CA ALA A 53 17.84 10.54 -15.20
C ALA A 53 17.99 9.54 -14.02
N GLU A 54 16.92 8.84 -13.63
CA GLU A 54 16.98 7.81 -12.58
C GLU A 54 17.73 6.55 -13.04
N PRO A 55 18.40 5.83 -12.12
CA PRO A 55 19.09 4.58 -12.42
C PRO A 55 18.13 3.47 -12.89
N ASP A 56 18.65 2.48 -13.61
CA ASP A 56 17.88 1.30 -14.03
C ASP A 56 17.42 0.44 -12.84
N LEU A 57 18.23 0.46 -11.77
CA LEU A 57 17.98 -0.19 -10.48
C LEU A 57 17.88 0.88 -9.39
N ILE A 58 16.67 1.16 -8.93
CA ILE A 58 16.36 2.20 -7.96
C ILE A 58 16.40 1.60 -6.55
N GLN A 59 17.22 2.19 -5.67
CA GLN A 59 17.34 1.75 -4.29
C GLN A 59 16.03 1.92 -3.53
N VAL A 60 15.62 0.87 -2.81
CA VAL A 60 14.47 0.86 -1.90
C VAL A 60 14.84 0.26 -0.56
N GLU A 61 14.06 0.59 0.46
CA GLU A 61 14.08 -0.07 1.77
C GLU A 61 12.72 -0.76 1.96
N THR A 62 12.74 -2.05 2.26
CA THR A 62 11.54 -2.85 2.58
C THR A 62 11.09 -2.62 4.02
N ASP A 63 9.86 -3.01 4.36
CA ASP A 63 9.31 -2.86 5.73
C ASP A 63 10.13 -3.56 6.81
N ASP A 64 10.86 -4.62 6.43
CA ASP A 64 11.78 -5.35 7.32
C ASP A 64 13.15 -4.66 7.48
N GLY A 65 13.33 -3.46 6.91
CA GLY A 65 14.59 -2.72 6.90
C GLY A 65 15.65 -3.25 5.94
N THR A 66 15.29 -4.19 5.06
CA THR A 66 16.22 -4.72 4.04
C THR A 66 16.34 -3.71 2.90
N VAL A 67 17.57 -3.29 2.61
CA VAL A 67 17.90 -2.40 1.50
C VAL A 67 18.19 -3.22 0.25
N GLY A 68 17.52 -2.89 -0.84
CA GLY A 68 17.69 -3.54 -2.15
C GLY A 68 17.40 -2.59 -3.30
N TYR A 69 17.12 -3.14 -4.48
CA TYR A 69 16.88 -2.37 -5.68
C TYR A 69 15.66 -2.88 -6.45
N VAL A 70 14.79 -1.98 -6.89
CA VAL A 70 13.70 -2.30 -7.83
C VAL A 70 14.11 -1.88 -9.24
N ARG A 71 13.67 -2.63 -10.25
CA ARG A 71 13.90 -2.22 -11.64
C ARG A 71 12.98 -1.05 -11.98
N LYS A 72 13.54 -0.02 -12.63
CA LYS A 72 12.79 1.15 -13.09
C LYS A 72 11.59 0.76 -13.97
N VAL A 73 11.79 -0.21 -14.85
CA VAL A 73 10.73 -0.72 -15.74
C VAL A 73 9.59 -1.43 -15.00
N ASP A 74 9.88 -2.06 -13.86
CA ASP A 74 8.87 -2.74 -13.04
C ASP A 74 8.13 -1.71 -12.14
N LEU A 75 8.84 -0.67 -11.71
CA LEU A 75 8.29 0.41 -10.89
C LEU A 75 7.29 1.27 -11.68
N TYR A 76 7.55 1.53 -12.96
CA TYR A 76 6.72 2.38 -13.84
C TYR A 76 5.90 1.61 -14.88
N ALA A 77 5.81 0.28 -14.77
CA ALA A 77 5.16 -0.59 -15.77
C ALA A 77 3.73 -0.18 -16.16
N ASP A 78 2.96 0.36 -15.21
CA ASP A 78 1.55 0.72 -15.38
C ASP A 78 1.31 2.23 -15.47
N GLU A 79 2.33 3.02 -15.79
CA GLU A 79 2.13 4.46 -15.96
C GLU A 79 1.35 4.75 -17.26
N PRO A 80 0.21 5.46 -17.19
CA PRO A 80 -0.55 5.80 -18.39
C PRO A 80 0.25 6.77 -19.27
N ALA A 81 0.30 6.51 -20.58
CA ALA A 81 1.09 7.32 -21.50
C ALA A 81 0.45 8.68 -21.82
N ASN A 82 -0.84 8.85 -21.51
CA ASN A 82 -1.61 10.05 -21.81
C ASN A 82 -2.84 10.21 -20.88
N PRO A 83 -3.46 11.41 -20.83
CA PRO A 83 -4.62 11.65 -19.95
C PRO A 83 -5.83 10.75 -20.22
N THR A 84 -6.10 10.38 -21.47
CA THR A 84 -7.24 9.50 -21.80
C THR A 84 -7.03 8.11 -21.22
N GLU A 85 -5.85 7.54 -21.43
CA GLU A 85 -5.47 6.24 -20.85
C GLU A 85 -5.49 6.27 -19.31
N ALA A 86 -5.09 7.39 -18.70
CA ALA A 86 -5.15 7.56 -17.25
C ALA A 86 -6.59 7.49 -16.72
N VAL A 87 -7.55 8.13 -17.39
CA VAL A 87 -8.97 8.07 -17.01
C VAL A 87 -9.53 6.66 -17.19
N GLU A 88 -9.21 5.98 -18.28
CA GLU A 88 -9.63 4.60 -18.51
C GLU A 88 -9.01 3.64 -17.48
N GLN A 89 -7.76 3.87 -17.09
CA GLN A 89 -7.11 3.11 -16.04
C GLN A 89 -7.76 3.36 -14.67
N GLN A 90 -8.09 4.60 -14.35
CA GLN A 90 -8.79 4.93 -13.11
C GLN A 90 -10.15 4.23 -13.05
N ALA A 91 -10.93 4.30 -14.13
CA ALA A 91 -12.24 3.63 -14.20
C ALA A 91 -12.13 2.11 -13.99
N ARG A 92 -11.12 1.47 -14.58
CA ARG A 92 -10.86 0.03 -14.38
C ARG A 92 -10.48 -0.30 -12.93
N ARG A 93 -9.69 0.56 -12.27
CA ARG A 93 -9.33 0.38 -10.86
C ARG A 93 -10.54 0.57 -9.96
N ASP A 94 -11.35 1.60 -10.19
CA ASP A 94 -12.56 1.87 -9.42
C ASP A 94 -13.54 0.70 -9.51
N GLU A 95 -13.78 0.19 -10.73
CA GLU A 95 -14.63 -0.98 -10.94
C GLU A 95 -14.09 -2.22 -10.22
N ALA A 96 -12.78 -2.50 -10.35
CA ALA A 96 -12.15 -3.64 -9.69
C ALA A 96 -12.19 -3.55 -8.16
N SER A 97 -11.96 -2.36 -7.60
CA SER A 97 -12.01 -2.10 -6.16
C SER A 97 -13.41 -2.28 -5.60
N VAL A 98 -14.43 -1.73 -6.27
CA VAL A 98 -15.83 -1.91 -5.87
C VAL A 98 -16.24 -3.38 -5.98
N SER A 99 -15.88 -4.06 -7.07
CA SER A 99 -16.18 -5.49 -7.22
C SER A 99 -15.52 -6.33 -6.12
N ALA A 100 -14.24 -6.11 -5.83
CA ALA A 100 -13.52 -6.86 -4.80
C ALA A 100 -14.11 -6.65 -3.40
N ALA A 101 -14.51 -5.41 -3.09
CA ALA A 101 -15.20 -5.09 -1.84
C ALA A 101 -16.55 -5.80 -1.73
N LEU A 102 -17.37 -5.75 -2.79
CA LEU A 102 -18.66 -6.43 -2.85
C LEU A 102 -18.51 -7.95 -2.74
N ASP A 103 -17.56 -8.55 -3.44
CA ASP A 103 -17.31 -9.98 -3.42
C ASP A 103 -16.90 -10.45 -2.02
N ALA A 104 -16.02 -9.70 -1.35
CA ALA A 104 -15.61 -10.02 0.01
C ALA A 104 -16.77 -9.92 1.00
N VAL A 105 -17.54 -8.83 0.95
CA VAL A 105 -18.69 -8.61 1.84
C VAL A 105 -19.78 -9.66 1.59
N THR A 106 -20.12 -9.93 0.33
CA THR A 106 -21.15 -10.94 0.00
C THR A 106 -20.73 -12.34 0.41
N THR A 107 -19.44 -12.68 0.27
CA THR A 107 -18.88 -13.95 0.74
C THR A 107 -19.07 -14.11 2.24
N GLU A 108 -18.69 -13.11 3.04
CA GLU A 108 -18.88 -13.15 4.49
C GLU A 108 -20.35 -13.20 4.92
N LEU A 109 -21.24 -12.54 4.16
CA LEU A 109 -22.68 -12.58 4.39
C LEU A 109 -23.35 -13.87 3.89
N GLY A 110 -22.64 -14.71 3.12
CA GLY A 110 -23.22 -15.86 2.43
C GLY A 110 -24.26 -15.46 1.37
N ALA A 111 -24.17 -14.25 0.84
CA ALA A 111 -25.02 -13.74 -0.24
C ALA A 111 -24.50 -14.20 -1.61
N GLY A 112 -25.37 -14.16 -2.62
CA GLY A 112 -24.95 -14.36 -4.01
C GLY A 112 -24.06 -13.20 -4.51
N PRO A 113 -23.27 -13.42 -5.58
CA PRO A 113 -22.42 -12.38 -6.15
C PRO A 113 -23.26 -11.23 -6.71
N ALA A 114 -22.65 -10.04 -6.82
CA ALA A 114 -23.26 -8.91 -7.50
C ALA A 114 -23.58 -9.26 -8.96
N THR A 115 -24.79 -8.94 -9.42
CA THR A 115 -25.19 -9.16 -10.82
C THR A 115 -24.93 -7.96 -11.72
N SER A 116 -24.69 -6.80 -11.11
CA SER A 116 -24.37 -5.53 -11.75
C SER A 116 -23.66 -4.64 -10.73
N VAL A 117 -22.70 -3.84 -11.17
CA VAL A 117 -21.98 -2.90 -10.30
C VAL A 117 -22.25 -1.48 -10.78
N ASP A 118 -22.88 -0.66 -9.93
CA ASP A 118 -22.86 0.79 -10.08
C ASP A 118 -21.55 1.32 -9.50
N VAL A 119 -20.56 1.50 -10.37
CA VAL A 119 -19.21 1.92 -9.96
C VAL A 119 -19.24 3.29 -9.26
N ALA A 120 -20.07 4.23 -9.72
CA ALA A 120 -20.14 5.56 -9.13
C ALA A 120 -20.71 5.51 -7.70
N ALA A 121 -21.79 4.76 -7.50
CA ALA A 121 -22.36 4.56 -6.17
C ALA A 121 -21.43 3.76 -5.25
N GLY A 122 -20.75 2.75 -5.79
CA GLY A 122 -19.81 1.90 -5.05
C GLY A 122 -18.59 2.68 -4.57
N THR A 123 -17.97 3.48 -5.44
CA THR A 123 -16.84 4.34 -5.07
C THR A 123 -17.27 5.36 -4.03
N ALA A 124 -18.42 6.01 -4.20
CA ALA A 124 -18.95 6.94 -3.19
C ALA A 124 -19.22 6.27 -1.84
N ALA A 125 -19.66 5.01 -1.83
CA ALA A 125 -19.84 4.24 -0.60
C ALA A 125 -18.49 3.91 0.06
N LEU A 126 -17.48 3.49 -0.70
CA LEU A 126 -16.13 3.24 -0.19
C LEU A 126 -15.50 4.53 0.38
N ASP A 127 -15.64 5.66 -0.31
CA ASP A 127 -15.17 6.97 0.18
C ASP A 127 -15.85 7.35 1.50
N ALA A 128 -17.16 7.14 1.60
CA ALA A 128 -17.91 7.40 2.83
C ALA A 128 -17.50 6.47 3.98
N ILE A 129 -17.17 5.20 3.69
CA ILE A 129 -16.63 4.27 4.68
C ILE A 129 -15.25 4.75 5.15
N GLN A 130 -14.37 5.12 4.23
CA GLN A 130 -13.03 5.63 4.54
C GLN A 130 -13.10 6.88 5.40
N GLU A 131 -13.95 7.85 5.03
CA GLU A 131 -14.19 9.06 5.83
C GLU A 131 -14.70 8.72 7.23
N ALA A 132 -15.63 7.76 7.34
CA ALA A 132 -16.16 7.34 8.63
C ALA A 132 -15.08 6.69 9.52
N VAL A 133 -14.17 5.91 8.94
CA VAL A 133 -13.01 5.35 9.65
C VAL A 133 -12.07 6.45 10.13
N VAL A 134 -11.69 7.38 9.25
CA VAL A 134 -10.78 8.49 9.57
C VAL A 134 -11.35 9.41 10.66
N THR A 135 -12.66 9.66 10.62
CA THR A 135 -13.35 10.51 11.60
C THR A 135 -13.76 9.76 12.88
N GLY A 136 -13.54 8.45 12.96
CA GLY A 136 -13.95 7.62 14.10
C GLY A 136 -15.46 7.38 14.21
N SER A 137 -16.22 7.65 13.14
CA SER A 137 -17.68 7.45 13.07
C SER A 137 -18.10 6.13 12.43
N ALA A 138 -17.16 5.29 12.00
CA ALA A 138 -17.42 4.02 11.32
C ALA A 138 -18.42 3.12 12.04
N THR A 139 -18.25 2.88 13.34
CA THR A 139 -19.17 2.00 14.11
C THR A 139 -20.59 2.56 14.18
N ALA A 140 -20.75 3.88 14.27
CA ALA A 140 -22.07 4.52 14.35
C ALA A 140 -22.81 4.52 13.00
N ARG A 141 -22.06 4.49 11.90
CA ARG A 141 -22.60 4.56 10.53
C ARG A 141 -22.51 3.25 9.76
N ALA A 142 -21.95 2.20 10.36
CA ALA A 142 -21.60 0.96 9.68
C ALA A 142 -22.77 0.35 8.90
N THR A 143 -23.95 0.29 9.51
CA THR A 143 -25.15 -0.26 8.86
C THR A 143 -25.56 0.53 7.61
N GLU A 144 -25.63 1.86 7.71
CA GLU A 144 -25.97 2.75 6.58
C GLU A 144 -24.93 2.62 5.45
N LEU A 145 -23.65 2.63 5.81
CA LEU A 145 -22.55 2.56 4.87
C LEU A 145 -22.48 1.21 4.15
N LEU A 146 -22.68 0.12 4.89
CA LEU A 146 -22.73 -1.23 4.33
C LEU A 146 -23.95 -1.42 3.42
N ASP A 147 -25.11 -0.88 3.81
CA ASP A 147 -26.31 -0.91 2.98
C ASP A 147 -26.10 -0.13 1.67
N ALA A 148 -25.42 1.02 1.73
CA ALA A 148 -25.07 1.81 0.54
C ALA A 148 -24.14 1.04 -0.40
N LEU A 149 -23.12 0.36 0.14
CA LEU A 149 -22.22 -0.48 -0.64
C LEU A 149 -22.98 -1.64 -1.31
N LEU A 150 -23.76 -2.41 -0.55
CA LEU A 150 -24.55 -3.53 -1.09
C LEU A 150 -25.56 -3.07 -2.16
N ALA A 151 -26.18 -1.91 -1.96
CA ALA A 151 -27.08 -1.31 -2.95
C ALA A 151 -26.37 -1.00 -4.28
N ALA A 152 -25.10 -0.59 -4.25
CA ALA A 152 -24.30 -0.37 -5.46
C ALA A 152 -24.08 -1.67 -6.26
N GLY A 153 -24.05 -2.83 -5.59
CA GLY A 153 -24.00 -4.15 -6.23
C GLY A 153 -25.37 -4.74 -6.58
N GLY A 154 -26.46 -4.01 -6.33
CA GLY A 154 -27.83 -4.52 -6.47
C GLY A 154 -28.16 -5.68 -5.52
N ILE A 155 -27.44 -5.79 -4.40
CA ILE A 155 -27.56 -6.89 -3.46
C ILE A 155 -28.47 -6.51 -2.31
N THR A 156 -29.45 -7.36 -2.04
CA THR A 156 -30.22 -7.32 -0.79
C THR A 156 -29.89 -8.57 0.01
N ALA A 157 -28.94 -8.45 0.93
CA ALA A 157 -28.52 -9.55 1.80
C ALA A 157 -29.19 -9.42 3.18
N ALA A 158 -29.67 -10.53 3.74
CA ALA A 158 -30.03 -10.56 5.15
C ALA A 158 -28.73 -10.52 5.97
N ARG A 159 -28.72 -9.76 7.08
CA ARG A 159 -27.64 -9.81 8.06
C ARG A 159 -27.86 -10.99 9.01
N PRO A 160 -26.98 -12.00 9.04
CA PRO A 160 -27.02 -13.03 10.07
C PRO A 160 -26.99 -12.40 11.47
N ALA A 161 -27.55 -13.10 12.47
CA ALA A 161 -27.49 -12.64 13.84
C ALA A 161 -26.02 -12.60 14.33
N GLY A 162 -25.60 -11.46 14.88
CA GLY A 162 -24.23 -11.26 15.36
C GLY A 162 -23.23 -10.77 14.31
N THR A 163 -23.69 -10.42 13.10
CA THR A 163 -22.85 -9.71 12.12
C THR A 163 -22.39 -8.37 12.67
N ASP A 164 -21.08 -8.13 12.59
CA ASP A 164 -20.46 -6.85 12.87
C ASP A 164 -20.31 -6.06 11.56
N ASP A 165 -21.25 -5.15 11.31
CA ASP A 165 -21.23 -4.30 10.11
C ASP A 165 -19.96 -3.45 10.04
N ALA A 166 -19.39 -3.03 11.18
CA ALA A 166 -18.18 -2.22 11.18
C ALA A 166 -16.98 -3.05 10.72
N ALA A 167 -16.92 -4.32 11.12
CA ALA A 167 -15.92 -5.26 10.62
C ALA A 167 -16.09 -5.52 9.10
N LEU A 168 -17.31 -5.60 8.60
CA LEU A 168 -17.57 -5.74 7.15
C LEU A 168 -17.19 -4.48 6.35
N CYS A 169 -17.46 -3.29 6.90
CA CYS A 169 -16.97 -2.04 6.31
C CYS A 169 -15.44 -1.99 6.25
N ALA A 170 -14.75 -2.42 7.32
CA ALA A 170 -13.30 -2.49 7.33
C ALA A 170 -12.76 -3.52 6.32
N LEU A 171 -13.39 -4.68 6.22
CA LEU A 171 -13.09 -5.69 5.20
C LEU A 171 -13.26 -5.14 3.79
N ALA A 172 -14.34 -4.41 3.52
CA ALA A 172 -14.59 -3.80 2.23
C ALA A 172 -13.46 -2.84 1.82
N LEU A 173 -13.02 -1.97 2.74
CA LEU A 173 -11.89 -1.06 2.51
C LEU A 173 -10.57 -1.81 2.30
N ASP A 174 -10.27 -2.81 3.12
CA ASP A 174 -9.06 -3.63 2.98
C ASP A 174 -8.98 -4.27 1.59
N ARG A 175 -10.09 -4.81 1.10
CA ARG A 175 -10.14 -5.48 -0.21
C ARG A 175 -10.15 -4.51 -1.37
N ALA A 176 -10.81 -3.36 -1.24
CA ALA A 176 -10.70 -2.29 -2.22
C ALA A 176 -9.27 -1.75 -2.31
N ALA A 177 -8.60 -1.52 -1.19
CA ALA A 177 -7.23 -1.02 -1.17
C ALA A 177 -6.24 -2.02 -1.77
N ALA A 178 -6.39 -3.32 -1.47
CA ALA A 178 -5.51 -4.36 -1.98
C ALA A 178 -5.51 -4.47 -3.52
N VAL A 179 -6.59 -4.07 -4.20
CA VAL A 179 -6.66 -4.04 -5.67
C VAL A 179 -5.68 -3.03 -6.29
N ASN A 180 -5.38 -1.94 -5.57
CA ASN A 180 -4.50 -0.88 -6.03
C ASN A 180 -3.02 -1.09 -5.66
N VAL A 181 -2.71 -2.15 -4.90
CA VAL A 181 -1.34 -2.47 -4.49
C VAL A 181 -0.74 -3.47 -5.47
N ARG A 182 0.27 -3.05 -6.23
CA ARG A 182 1.10 -3.93 -7.04
C ARG A 182 2.36 -4.29 -6.26
N VAL A 183 2.77 -5.55 -6.29
CA VAL A 183 4.04 -5.96 -5.71
C VAL A 183 5.11 -6.02 -6.80
N VAL A 184 6.24 -5.34 -6.57
CA VAL A 184 7.42 -5.43 -7.44
C VAL A 184 8.56 -6.18 -6.73
N PRO A 185 9.33 -7.01 -7.44
CA PRO A 185 10.46 -7.71 -6.85
C PRO A 185 11.59 -6.74 -6.46
N VAL A 186 12.20 -7.01 -5.31
CA VAL A 186 13.41 -6.34 -4.84
C VAL A 186 14.61 -7.23 -5.12
N TYR A 187 15.61 -6.65 -5.78
CA TYR A 187 16.82 -7.34 -6.21
C TYR A 187 18.05 -6.88 -5.41
N GLU A 188 19.10 -7.70 -5.41
CA GLU A 188 20.46 -7.23 -5.11
C GLU A 188 20.96 -6.25 -6.20
N SER A 189 22.14 -5.66 -5.98
CA SER A 189 22.78 -4.77 -6.97
C SER A 189 23.13 -5.48 -8.30
N ASP A 190 23.11 -6.82 -8.32
CA ASP A 190 23.26 -7.62 -9.54
C ASP A 190 22.04 -7.55 -10.47
N GLY A 191 20.91 -7.01 -10.01
CA GLY A 191 19.66 -6.89 -10.77
C GLY A 191 18.99 -8.22 -11.13
N ARG A 192 19.43 -9.34 -10.55
CA ARG A 192 18.96 -10.71 -10.86
C ARG A 192 18.48 -11.45 -9.62
N THR A 193 19.22 -11.34 -8.52
CA THR A 193 18.96 -12.08 -7.29
C THR A 193 17.81 -11.39 -6.56
N VAL A 194 16.65 -12.04 -6.51
CA VAL A 194 15.47 -11.54 -5.78
C VAL A 194 15.68 -11.77 -4.28
N ILE A 195 15.57 -10.71 -3.50
CA ILE A 195 15.76 -10.70 -2.05
C ILE A 195 14.53 -10.27 -1.26
N GLY A 196 13.47 -9.86 -1.96
CA GLY A 196 12.22 -9.47 -1.34
C GLY A 196 11.20 -8.94 -2.32
N GLU A 197 10.19 -8.31 -1.75
CA GLU A 197 9.04 -7.73 -2.45
C GLU A 197 8.81 -6.31 -1.93
N PHE A 198 8.36 -5.43 -2.81
CA PHE A 198 8.08 -4.03 -2.49
C PHE A 198 6.69 -3.66 -3.01
N PRO A 199 5.75 -3.26 -2.13
CA PRO A 199 4.43 -2.80 -2.56
C PRO A 199 4.53 -1.41 -3.21
N VAL A 200 3.86 -1.24 -4.34
CA VAL A 200 3.77 -0.03 -5.14
C VAL A 200 2.32 0.24 -5.46
N GLY A 201 1.85 1.45 -5.13
CA GLY A 201 0.44 1.81 -5.26
C GLY A 201 -0.31 1.66 -3.94
N GLY A 202 -1.37 2.44 -3.80
CA GLY A 202 -2.08 2.73 -2.56
C GLY A 202 -2.63 4.15 -2.59
#